data_AF-A0A258EDU6-F1
#
_entry.id   AF-A0A258EDU6-F1
#
_cell.length_a   1.000
_cell.length_b   1.000
_cell.length_c   1.000
_cell.angle_alpha   90.00
_cell.angle_beta   90.00
_cell.angle_gamma   90.00
#
_symmetry.space_group_name_H-M   'P 1'
#
loop_
_entity.id
_entity.type
_entity.pdbx_description
1 polymer ?
#
loop_
_entity_poly.entity_id
_entity_poly.type
_entity_poly.pdbx_seq_one_letter_code
_entity_poly.pdbx_strand_id
1 'polypeptide(L)'
;DWLYVKDHARAIDTVFHKGKPGETYNIGGFNEWKNIDIVRLLCQKMDEKLGREAGTSEKLITFVQDRAGHDLRYAIDATKIQKELGWEPSLQFEEGIELTIDWYLANQDWLDHVTSGSYQDYYKELYENR
;
A
#
# COMPACT_ATOMS: atom_id res chain seq x y z
N ASP A 1 -8.95 0.59 2.15
CA ASP A 1 -8.89 1.11 0.77
C ASP A 1 -7.44 1.38 0.42
N TRP A 2 -6.96 0.88 -0.72
CA TRP A 2 -5.58 1.03 -1.17
C TRP A 2 -5.50 1.81 -2.48
N LEU A 3 -4.64 2.82 -2.51
CA LEU A 3 -4.44 3.70 -3.65
C LEU A 3 -2.95 3.76 -4.00
N TYR A 4 -2.63 3.53 -5.27
CA TYR A 4 -1.26 3.63 -5.74
C TYR A 4 -0.75 5.07 -5.65
N VAL A 5 0.49 5.25 -5.17
CA VAL A 5 1.02 6.58 -4.81
C VAL A 5 1.04 7.55 -6.00
N LYS A 6 1.29 7.05 -7.22
CA LYS A 6 1.27 7.90 -8.44
C LYS A 6 -0.14 8.35 -8.80
N ASP A 7 -1.16 7.52 -8.54
CA ASP A 7 -2.56 7.93 -8.72
C ASP A 7 -2.96 8.99 -7.71
N HIS A 8 -2.52 8.85 -6.45
CA HIS A 8 -2.75 9.88 -5.44
C HIS A 8 -2.07 11.21 -5.82
N ALA A 9 -0.82 11.18 -6.29
CA ALA A 9 -0.13 12.39 -6.75
C ALA A 9 -0.86 13.06 -7.92
N ARG A 10 -1.35 12.28 -8.89
CA ARG A 10 -2.21 12.79 -9.99
C ARG A 10 -3.51 13.39 -9.47
N ALA A 11 -4.10 12.82 -8.43
CA ALA A 11 -5.32 13.35 -7.80
C ALA A 11 -5.07 14.72 -7.18
N ILE A 12 -3.98 14.85 -6.41
CA ILE A 12 -3.55 16.11 -5.80
C ILE A 12 -3.31 17.17 -6.88
N ASP A 13 -2.58 16.82 -7.95
CA ASP A 13 -2.33 17.70 -9.08
C ASP A 13 -3.63 18.13 -9.79
N THR A 14 -4.57 17.19 -9.95
CA THR A 14 -5.90 17.46 -10.53
C THR A 14 -6.70 18.42 -9.64
N VAL A 15 -6.73 18.21 -8.32
CA VAL A 15 -7.42 19.08 -7.37
C VAL A 15 -6.78 20.46 -7.34
N PHE A 16 -5.45 20.55 -7.38
CA PHE A 16 -4.74 21.82 -7.40
C PHE A 16 -5.11 22.67 -8.62
N HIS A 17 -5.18 22.07 -9.80
CA HIS A 17 -5.45 22.80 -11.05
C HIS A 17 -6.93 23.02 -11.36
N LYS A 18 -7.81 22.10 -10.94
CA LYS A 18 -9.22 22.07 -11.38
C LYS A 18 -10.21 22.10 -10.21
N GLY A 19 -9.76 21.93 -8.99
CA GLY A 19 -10.59 21.96 -7.79
C GLY A 19 -11.19 23.35 -7.55
N LYS A 20 -12.36 23.38 -6.91
CA LYS A 20 -13.02 24.64 -6.55
C LYS A 20 -12.53 25.12 -5.18
N PRO A 21 -12.21 26.41 -5.00
CA PRO A 21 -11.86 26.96 -3.69
C PRO A 21 -12.93 26.69 -2.63
N GLY A 22 -12.52 26.25 -1.45
CA GLY A 22 -13.42 25.93 -0.33
C GLY A 22 -14.03 24.52 -0.38
N GLU A 23 -13.82 23.76 -1.46
CA GLU A 23 -14.32 22.39 -1.55
C GLU A 23 -13.32 21.36 -1.00
N THR A 24 -13.86 20.29 -0.43
CA THR A 24 -13.11 19.09 -0.03
C THR A 24 -13.40 17.94 -0.99
N TYR A 25 -12.34 17.22 -1.39
CA TYR A 25 -12.43 16.05 -2.27
C TYR A 25 -11.79 14.85 -1.59
N ASN A 26 -12.58 13.79 -1.36
CA ASN A 26 -12.04 12.49 -0.98
C ASN A 26 -11.31 11.87 -2.18
N ILE A 27 -10.15 11.27 -1.91
CA ILE A 27 -9.33 10.56 -2.89
C ILE A 27 -9.16 9.12 -2.38
N GLY A 28 -9.55 8.14 -3.19
CA GLY A 28 -9.57 6.72 -2.82
C GLY A 28 -9.40 5.81 -4.03
N GLY A 29 -9.06 4.54 -3.80
CA GLY A 29 -8.79 3.58 -4.86
C GLY A 29 -9.99 2.70 -5.21
N PHE A 30 -11.06 2.73 -4.42
CA PHE A 30 -12.16 1.76 -4.48
C PHE A 30 -11.69 0.30 -4.29
N ASN A 31 -10.56 0.12 -3.57
CA ASN A 31 -9.88 -1.15 -3.42
C ASN A 31 -9.89 -1.57 -1.94
N GLU A 32 -11.01 -2.12 -1.49
CA GLU A 32 -11.12 -2.65 -0.13
C GLU A 32 -10.51 -4.06 -0.04
N TRP A 33 -9.41 -4.16 0.71
CA TRP A 33 -8.71 -5.42 0.94
C TRP A 33 -8.51 -5.64 2.44
N LYS A 34 -8.64 -6.89 2.88
CA LYS A 34 -8.22 -7.29 4.23
C LYS A 34 -6.70 -7.43 4.25
N ASN A 35 -6.08 -7.05 5.36
CA ASN A 35 -4.62 -7.13 5.53
C ASN A 35 -4.05 -8.51 5.20
N ILE A 36 -4.71 -9.59 5.65
CA ILE A 36 -4.23 -10.97 5.41
C ILE A 36 -4.25 -11.35 3.92
N ASP A 37 -5.25 -10.88 3.17
CA ASP A 37 -5.37 -11.20 1.75
C ASP A 37 -4.28 -10.49 0.93
N ILE A 38 -3.89 -9.29 1.35
CA ILE A 38 -2.75 -8.55 0.77
C ILE A 38 -1.43 -9.26 1.05
N VAL A 39 -1.21 -9.70 2.29
CA VAL A 39 0.03 -10.40 2.66
C VAL A 39 0.15 -11.71 1.88
N ARG A 40 -0.95 -12.46 1.70
CA ARG A 40 -0.95 -13.67 0.86
C ARG A 40 -0.63 -13.38 -0.59
N LEU A 41 -1.26 -12.36 -1.18
CA LEU A 41 -0.96 -11.93 -2.56
C LEU A 41 0.51 -11.51 -2.70
N LEU A 42 1.05 -10.76 -1.74
CA LEU A 42 2.45 -10.39 -1.68
C LEU A 42 3.35 -11.63 -1.64
N CYS A 43 3.08 -12.59 -0.74
CA CYS A 43 3.85 -13.83 -0.64
C CYS A 43 3.87 -14.61 -1.96
N GLN A 44 2.71 -14.74 -2.62
CA GLN A 44 2.61 -15.39 -3.92
C GLN A 44 3.49 -14.68 -4.97
N LYS A 45 3.35 -13.35 -5.10
CA LYS A 45 4.11 -12.56 -6.06
C LYS A 45 5.61 -12.58 -5.79
N MET A 46 6.01 -12.64 -4.52
CA MET A 46 7.41 -12.78 -4.12
C MET A 46 7.98 -14.15 -4.47
N ASP A 47 7.21 -15.23 -4.29
CA ASP A 47 7.64 -16.57 -4.70
C ASP A 47 7.84 -16.63 -6.22
N GLU A 48 6.91 -16.07 -7.00
CA GLU A 48 7.01 -15.96 -8.46
C GLU A 48 8.28 -15.17 -8.88
N LYS A 49 8.46 -13.96 -8.36
CA LYS A 49 9.56 -13.06 -8.76
C LYS A 49 10.94 -13.55 -8.31
N LEU A 50 11.02 -14.35 -7.25
CA LEU A 50 12.28 -14.90 -6.73
C LEU A 50 12.53 -16.36 -7.13
N GLY A 51 11.64 -16.96 -7.94
CA GLY A 51 11.77 -18.34 -8.40
C GLY A 51 11.69 -19.37 -7.26
N ARG A 52 10.89 -19.09 -6.23
CA ARG A 52 10.67 -20.00 -5.10
C ARG A 52 9.53 -20.97 -5.40
N GLU A 53 9.49 -22.08 -4.68
CA GLU A 53 8.31 -22.95 -4.68
C GLU A 53 7.09 -22.18 -4.17
N ALA A 54 5.95 -22.31 -4.83
CA ALA A 54 4.72 -21.62 -4.44
C ALA A 54 4.32 -21.94 -2.98
N GLY A 55 4.03 -20.89 -2.20
CA GLY A 55 3.68 -21.02 -0.79
C GLY A 55 4.89 -21.08 0.15
N THR A 56 6.10 -20.88 -0.36
CA THR A 56 7.31 -20.75 0.48
C THR A 56 7.21 -19.50 1.35
N SER A 57 6.88 -18.36 0.74
CA SER A 57 6.82 -17.09 1.49
C SER A 57 5.62 -17.03 2.44
N GLU A 58 4.51 -17.74 2.15
CA GLU A 58 3.33 -17.75 3.04
C GLU A 58 3.63 -18.41 4.40
N LYS A 59 4.60 -19.34 4.45
CA LYS A 59 5.06 -19.98 5.71
C LYS A 59 5.71 -18.99 6.69
N LEU A 60 6.07 -17.78 6.23
CA LEU A 60 6.65 -16.72 7.06
C LEU A 60 5.59 -15.89 7.81
N ILE A 61 4.31 -16.07 7.49
CA ILE A 61 3.23 -15.34 8.15
C ILE A 61 3.15 -15.75 9.62
N THR A 62 3.29 -14.76 10.51
CA THR A 62 3.13 -14.93 11.95
C THR A 62 2.04 -13.98 12.44
N PHE A 63 1.08 -14.50 13.19
CA PHE A 63 0.08 -13.67 13.87
C PHE A 63 0.65 -13.16 15.19
N VAL A 64 0.56 -11.85 15.40
CA VAL A 64 1.03 -11.18 16.61
C VAL A 64 -0.14 -10.53 17.35
N GLN A 65 0.09 -10.06 18.57
CA GLN A 65 -0.92 -9.33 19.33
C GLN A 65 -1.44 -8.11 18.54
N ASP A 66 -2.76 -7.93 18.52
CA ASP A 66 -3.41 -6.83 17.82
C ASP A 66 -3.10 -5.45 18.42
N ARG A 67 -3.22 -4.40 17.61
CA ARG A 67 -3.01 -3.01 18.03
C ARG A 67 -4.17 -2.55 18.91
N ALA A 68 -3.88 -1.94 20.05
CA ALA A 68 -4.92 -1.29 20.86
C ALA A 68 -5.65 -0.20 20.05
N GLY A 69 -6.98 -0.25 20.01
CA GLY A 69 -7.79 0.69 19.23
C GLY A 69 -7.69 0.50 17.71
N HIS A 70 -7.50 -0.73 17.23
CA HIS A 70 -7.44 -1.00 15.79
C HIS A 70 -8.80 -0.79 15.10
N ASP A 71 -8.91 0.30 14.34
CA ASP A 71 -10.01 0.46 13.39
C ASP A 71 -9.99 -0.65 12.34
N LEU A 72 -11.10 -1.38 12.22
CA LEU A 72 -11.16 -2.61 11.43
C LEU A 72 -11.34 -2.39 9.92
N ARG A 73 -11.87 -1.23 9.52
CA ARG A 73 -12.22 -0.96 8.13
C ARG A 73 -12.17 0.52 7.80
N TYR A 74 -11.44 0.83 6.74
CA TYR A 74 -11.53 2.11 6.05
C TYR A 74 -11.90 1.88 4.58
N ALA A 75 -12.92 2.63 4.14
CA ALA A 75 -13.42 2.65 2.78
C ALA A 75 -13.72 4.11 2.42
N ILE A 76 -13.20 4.58 1.28
CA ILE A 76 -13.36 5.97 0.84
C ILE A 76 -14.36 6.02 -0.32
N ASP A 77 -15.36 6.91 -0.20
CA ASP A 77 -16.19 7.30 -1.33
C ASP A 77 -15.52 8.47 -2.07
N ALA A 78 -14.97 8.19 -3.25
CA ALA A 78 -14.35 9.16 -4.15
C ALA A 78 -15.26 9.60 -5.31
N THR A 79 -16.59 9.39 -5.20
CA THR A 79 -17.56 9.76 -6.25
C THR A 79 -17.50 11.23 -6.63
N LYS A 80 -17.24 12.12 -5.65
CA LYS A 80 -17.22 13.58 -5.89
C LYS A 80 -16.09 14.00 -6.83
N ILE A 81 -14.86 13.55 -6.57
CA ILE A 81 -13.71 13.92 -7.42
C ILE A 81 -13.84 13.30 -8.81
N GLN A 82 -14.42 12.10 -8.93
CA GLN A 82 -14.71 11.47 -10.21
C GLN A 82 -15.71 12.29 -11.03
N LYS A 83 -16.85 12.65 -10.43
CA LYS A 83 -17.91 13.39 -11.14
C LYS A 83 -17.51 14.82 -11.47
N GLU A 84 -16.84 15.52 -10.57
CA GLU A 84 -16.54 16.94 -10.75
C GLU A 84 -15.23 17.20 -11.51
N LEU A 85 -14.20 16.39 -11.28
CA LEU A 85 -12.87 16.62 -11.83
C LEU A 85 -12.45 15.56 -12.88
N GLY A 86 -13.25 14.52 -13.08
CA GLY A 86 -12.96 13.44 -14.02
C GLY A 86 -11.76 12.59 -13.61
N TRP A 87 -11.42 12.57 -12.32
CA TRP A 87 -10.30 11.78 -11.81
C TRP A 87 -10.75 10.37 -11.44
N GLU A 88 -9.94 9.39 -11.82
CA GLU A 88 -10.06 7.99 -11.39
C GLU A 88 -8.66 7.36 -11.27
N PRO A 89 -8.50 6.35 -10.39
CA PRO A 89 -7.27 5.57 -10.31
C PRO A 89 -7.00 4.87 -11.64
N SER A 90 -5.73 4.74 -12.02
CA SER A 90 -5.34 4.13 -13.29
C SER A 90 -5.10 2.63 -13.24
N LEU A 91 -4.97 2.06 -12.04
CA LEU A 91 -4.58 0.68 -11.83
C LEU A 91 -5.53 -0.04 -10.86
N GLN A 92 -5.70 -1.33 -11.08
CA GLN A 92 -6.23 -2.24 -10.06
C GLN A 92 -5.15 -2.51 -8.99
N PHE A 93 -5.59 -2.98 -7.81
CA PHE A 93 -4.68 -3.20 -6.68
C PHE A 93 -3.56 -4.20 -7.02
N GLU A 94 -3.90 -5.29 -7.70
CA GLU A 94 -2.98 -6.35 -8.09
C GLU A 94 -1.88 -5.86 -9.03
N GLU A 95 -2.20 -4.92 -9.93
CA GLU A 95 -1.21 -4.29 -10.81
C GLU A 95 -0.29 -3.36 -10.00
N GLY A 96 -0.87 -2.57 -9.10
CA GLY A 96 -0.13 -1.65 -8.24
C GLY A 96 0.83 -2.35 -7.29
N ILE A 97 0.43 -3.47 -6.68
CA ILE A 97 1.31 -4.24 -5.79
C ILE A 97 2.45 -4.90 -6.57
N GLU A 98 2.20 -5.37 -7.80
CA GLU A 98 3.25 -5.95 -8.64
C GLU A 98 4.31 -4.91 -9.01
N LEU A 99 3.89 -3.72 -9.45
CA LEU A 99 4.79 -2.59 -9.72
C LEU A 99 5.57 -2.16 -8.48
N THR A 100 4.93 -2.23 -7.30
CA THR A 100 5.58 -1.89 -6.03
C THR A 100 6.69 -2.89 -5.72
N ILE A 101 6.42 -4.20 -5.83
CA ILE A 101 7.43 -5.24 -5.59
C ILE A 101 8.61 -5.08 -6.54
N ASP A 102 8.36 -4.88 -7.84
CA ASP A 102 9.41 -4.66 -8.83
C ASP A 102 10.26 -3.43 -8.50
N TRP A 103 9.62 -2.35 -8.04
CA TRP A 103 10.35 -1.16 -7.61
C TRP A 103 11.27 -1.48 -6.42
N TYR A 104 10.82 -2.19 -5.39
CA TYR A 104 11.69 -2.56 -4.27
C TYR A 104 12.86 -3.45 -4.69
N LEU A 105 12.61 -4.47 -5.53
CA LEU A 105 13.67 -5.36 -6.04
C LEU A 105 14.70 -4.62 -6.90
N ALA A 106 14.29 -3.59 -7.64
CA ALA A 106 15.17 -2.78 -8.48
C ALA A 106 15.91 -1.67 -7.73
N ASN A 107 15.56 -1.37 -6.46
CA ASN A 107 16.07 -0.23 -5.70
C ASN A 107 16.71 -0.67 -4.37
N GLN A 108 17.55 -1.71 -4.40
CA GLN A 108 18.20 -2.26 -3.21
C GLN A 108 19.04 -1.22 -2.47
N ASP A 109 19.80 -0.39 -3.19
CA ASP A 109 20.59 0.67 -2.56
C ASP A 109 19.70 1.60 -1.73
N TRP A 110 18.58 2.07 -2.29
CA TRP A 110 17.64 2.91 -1.55
C TRP A 110 17.09 2.19 -0.31
N LEU A 111 16.72 0.91 -0.47
CA LEU A 111 16.19 0.09 0.62
C LEU A 111 17.21 -0.06 1.77
N ASP A 112 18.48 -0.30 1.46
CA ASP A 112 19.53 -0.47 2.46
C ASP A 112 19.76 0.83 3.26
N HIS A 113 19.67 2.00 2.60
CA HIS A 113 19.81 3.28 3.27
C HIS A 113 18.66 3.55 4.26
N VAL A 114 17.41 3.25 3.88
CA VAL A 114 16.24 3.56 4.71
C VAL A 114 15.94 2.53 5.81
N THR A 115 16.53 1.33 5.72
CA THR A 115 16.33 0.24 6.70
C THR A 115 17.49 0.07 7.69
N SER A 116 18.41 1.03 7.75
CA SER A 116 19.59 0.98 8.63
C SER A 116 19.42 1.76 9.94
N GLY A 117 20.31 1.51 10.90
CA GLY A 117 20.42 2.28 12.15
C GLY A 117 19.12 2.33 12.95
N SER A 118 18.57 3.53 13.13
CA SER A 118 17.38 3.78 13.94
C SER A 118 16.15 2.97 13.51
N TYR A 119 16.05 2.60 12.22
CA TYR A 119 14.95 1.74 11.77
C TYR A 119 15.02 0.34 12.37
N GLN A 120 16.22 -0.25 12.44
CA GLN A 120 16.43 -1.58 13.04
C GLN A 120 16.16 -1.55 14.54
N ASP A 121 16.63 -0.51 15.24
CA ASP A 121 16.40 -0.36 16.67
C ASP A 121 14.91 -0.23 17.00
N TYR A 122 14.18 0.58 16.23
CA TYR A 122 12.72 0.70 16.33
C TYR A 122 12.02 -0.64 16.09
N TYR A 123 12.43 -1.39 15.07
CA TYR A 123 11.81 -2.68 14.75
C TYR A 123 11.97 -3.68 15.90
N LYS A 124 13.15 -3.72 16.53
CA LYS A 124 13.41 -4.55 17.70
C LYS A 124 12.51 -4.20 18.87
N GLU A 125 12.46 -2.91 19.24
CA GLU A 125 11.62 -2.44 20.35
C GLU A 125 10.15 -2.82 20.14
N LEU A 126 9.63 -2.70 18.91
CA LEU A 126 8.23 -2.92 18.63
C LEU A 126 7.85 -4.41 18.52
N TYR A 127 8.76 -5.26 18.04
CA TYR A 127 8.43 -6.64 17.66
C TYR A 127 9.20 -7.76 18.38
N GLU A 128 10.41 -7.55 18.93
CA GLU A 128 11.19 -8.66 19.54
C GLU A 128 10.52 -9.29 20.76
N ASN A 129 9.62 -8.55 21.45
CA ASN A 129 8.92 -9.01 22.66
C ASN A 129 7.40 -9.02 22.51
N ARG A 130 6.87 -9.09 21.29
CA ARG A 130 5.43 -9.12 20.99
C ARG A 130 4.91 -10.48 20.55
#